data_AF-A0A2D8M545-F1
#
_entry.id   AF-A0A2D8M545-F1
#
_cell.length_a   1.000
_cell.length_b   1.000
_cell.length_c   1.000
_cell.angle_alpha   90.00
_cell.angle_beta   90.00
_cell.angle_gamma   90.00
#
_symmetry.space_group_name_H-M   'P 1'
#
loop_
_entity.id
_entity.type
_entity.pdbx_description
1 polymer ?
#
loop_
_entity_poly.entity_id
_entity_poly.type
_entity_poly.pdbx_seq_one_letter_code
_entity_poly.pdbx_strand_id
1 'polypeptide(L)'
;MRQFSYKMNKPELRSVELLKSVSESAGVEIIQLSQNEIHLRFKGESKRWYEIESQAIFDEEYLEETVEWITNTKAARWKSDLVNDTEFSVQLCVHPHDKNLPIGDQIVSIVLALINDIQTAMEIPMLAKFLICPRIMLENIVIFQEMMVVTKDMVDDGDWQGAFHNLQVMHEQQEDIVMRAMEEDDVHVPYEHEWIEGFDFSNFEEELEELRIEEKEKREQEIVRHWERMNDNLHDNQS
;
A
#
# COMPACT_ATOMS: atom_id res chain seq x y z
N MET A 1 -15.70 9.67 30.04
CA MET A 1 -15.44 9.40 28.60
C MET A 1 -16.78 9.14 27.95
N ARG A 2 -17.24 10.04 27.08
CA ARG A 2 -18.45 9.80 26.28
C ARG A 2 -18.03 8.88 25.14
N GLN A 3 -18.58 7.66 25.08
CA GLN A 3 -18.51 6.87 23.85
C GLN A 3 -19.42 7.59 22.83
N PHE A 4 -18.83 8.38 21.95
CA PHE A 4 -19.55 8.90 20.80
C PHE A 4 -19.86 7.71 19.88
N SER A 5 -21.14 7.39 19.71
CA SER A 5 -21.55 6.36 18.75
C SER A 5 -21.75 7.03 17.40
N TYR A 6 -20.68 7.14 16.61
CA TYR A 6 -20.84 7.41 15.19
C TYR A 6 -21.76 6.37 14.58
N LYS A 7 -22.66 6.82 13.71
CA LYS A 7 -23.55 5.95 12.97
C LYS A 7 -23.56 6.44 11.53
N MET A 8 -23.15 5.53 10.63
CA MET A 8 -23.18 5.77 9.20
C MET A 8 -24.55 6.32 8.75
N ASN A 9 -24.50 7.34 7.91
CA ASN A 9 -25.65 7.93 7.26
C ASN A 9 -26.19 7.01 6.14
N LYS A 10 -27.33 7.38 5.54
CA LYS A 10 -27.98 6.55 4.51
C LYS A 10 -27.12 6.35 3.24
N PRO A 11 -26.46 7.38 2.68
CA PRO A 11 -25.48 7.20 1.62
C PRO A 11 -24.35 6.21 1.97
N GLU A 12 -23.74 6.35 3.15
CA GLU A 12 -22.65 5.47 3.61
C GLU A 12 -23.11 4.01 3.73
N LEU A 13 -24.27 3.76 4.34
CA LEU A 13 -24.82 2.41 4.44
C LEU A 13 -25.05 1.78 3.05
N ARG A 14 -25.55 2.54 2.08
CA ARG A 14 -25.73 2.05 0.71
C ARG A 14 -24.40 1.76 0.02
N SER A 15 -23.40 2.61 0.23
CA SER A 15 -22.06 2.41 -0.33
C SER A 15 -21.38 1.17 0.26
N VAL A 16 -21.63 0.87 1.55
CA VAL A 16 -21.15 -0.35 2.19
C VAL A 16 -21.89 -1.60 1.67
N GLU A 17 -23.19 -1.48 1.35
CA GLU A 17 -23.92 -2.55 0.66
C GLU A 17 -23.34 -2.83 -0.73
N LEU A 18 -22.98 -1.79 -1.48
CA LEU A 18 -22.25 -1.92 -2.75
C LEU A 18 -20.91 -2.64 -2.54
N LEU A 19 -20.13 -2.22 -1.55
CA LEU A 19 -18.86 -2.84 -1.20
C LEU A 19 -18.99 -4.35 -0.93
N LYS A 20 -20.03 -4.76 -0.19
CA LYS A 20 -20.32 -6.19 0.04
C LYS A 20 -20.59 -6.92 -1.27
N SER A 21 -21.42 -6.36 -2.15
CA SER A 21 -21.74 -6.96 -3.44
C SER A 21 -20.50 -7.08 -4.34
N VAL A 22 -19.63 -6.07 -4.37
CA VAL A 22 -18.35 -6.13 -5.08
C VAL A 22 -17.45 -7.19 -4.47
N SER A 23 -17.40 -7.28 -3.15
CA SER A 23 -16.55 -8.25 -2.46
C SER A 23 -16.91 -9.69 -2.79
N GLU A 24 -18.21 -10.01 -2.84
CA GLU A 24 -18.73 -11.33 -3.19
C GLU A 24 -18.39 -11.74 -4.64
N SER A 25 -18.39 -10.77 -5.56
CA SER A 25 -18.14 -11.03 -6.99
C SER A 25 -16.66 -11.03 -7.37
N ALA A 26 -15.84 -10.23 -6.68
CA ALA A 26 -14.45 -9.97 -7.07
C ALA A 26 -13.41 -10.74 -6.22
N GLY A 27 -13.86 -11.61 -5.31
CA GLY A 27 -12.97 -12.42 -4.48
C GLY A 27 -12.24 -11.63 -3.40
N VAL A 28 -12.89 -10.60 -2.85
CA VAL A 28 -12.36 -9.79 -1.76
C VAL A 28 -12.75 -10.42 -0.43
N GLU A 29 -11.77 -10.60 0.45
CA GLU A 29 -11.94 -11.05 1.82
C GLU A 29 -12.26 -9.85 2.70
N ILE A 30 -13.48 -9.81 3.25
CA ILE A 30 -13.85 -8.82 4.27
C ILE A 30 -13.37 -9.35 5.64
N ILE A 31 -12.35 -8.71 6.21
CA ILE A 31 -11.79 -9.08 7.52
C ILE A 31 -12.61 -8.46 8.64
N GLN A 32 -12.93 -7.17 8.50
CA GLN A 32 -13.69 -6.39 9.45
C GLN A 32 -14.62 -5.42 8.72
N LEU A 33 -15.86 -5.33 9.18
CA LEU A 33 -16.81 -4.35 8.64
C LEU A 33 -17.76 -3.89 9.74
N SER A 34 -17.50 -2.69 10.25
CA SER A 34 -18.25 -2.05 11.32
C SER A 34 -18.67 -0.64 10.92
N GLN A 35 -19.32 0.09 11.83
CA GLN A 35 -19.71 1.47 11.58
C GLN A 35 -18.51 2.43 11.53
N ASN A 36 -17.37 2.07 12.13
CA ASN A 36 -16.23 2.99 12.28
C ASN A 36 -14.95 2.41 11.66
N GLU A 37 -15.01 1.20 11.12
CA GLU A 37 -13.83 0.46 10.68
C GLU A 37 -14.20 -0.47 9.53
N ILE A 38 -13.41 -0.44 8.46
CA ILE A 38 -13.54 -1.28 7.28
C ILE A 38 -12.15 -1.86 6.98
N HIS A 39 -12.03 -3.19 6.98
CA HIS A 39 -10.78 -3.90 6.68
C HIS A 39 -11.02 -4.98 5.65
N LEU A 40 -10.31 -4.87 4.53
CA LEU A 40 -10.46 -5.74 3.38
C LEU A 40 -9.10 -6.26 2.93
N ARG A 41 -9.09 -7.47 2.36
CA ARG A 41 -7.90 -8.04 1.73
C ARG A 41 -8.25 -8.73 0.43
N PHE A 42 -7.43 -8.54 -0.59
CA PHE A 42 -7.70 -9.11 -1.90
C PHE A 42 -6.41 -9.25 -2.72
N LYS A 43 -6.56 -9.85 -3.90
CA LYS A 43 -5.45 -10.15 -4.81
C LYS A 43 -5.72 -9.49 -6.16
N GLY A 44 -4.75 -8.73 -6.66
CA GLY A 44 -4.82 -8.14 -7.99
C GLY A 44 -4.52 -9.13 -9.11
N GLU A 45 -4.76 -8.71 -10.35
CA GLU A 45 -4.45 -9.45 -11.56
C GLU A 45 -2.96 -9.80 -11.65
N SER A 46 -2.08 -8.88 -11.24
CA SER A 46 -0.63 -9.05 -11.13
C SER A 46 -0.18 -10.13 -10.15
N LYS A 47 -1.12 -10.68 -9.37
CA LYS A 47 -0.92 -11.61 -8.26
C LYS A 47 -0.31 -11.02 -7.00
N ARG A 48 -0.11 -9.69 -6.94
CA ARG A 48 0.18 -8.97 -5.70
C ARG A 48 -1.04 -8.97 -4.78
N TRP A 49 -0.77 -8.87 -3.49
CA TRP A 49 -1.79 -8.82 -2.45
C TRP A 49 -1.91 -7.41 -1.91
N TYR A 50 -3.14 -7.03 -1.58
CA TYR A 50 -3.50 -5.72 -1.07
C TYR A 50 -4.37 -5.87 0.18
N GLU A 51 -4.24 -4.92 1.07
CA GLU A 51 -5.04 -4.78 2.27
C GLU A 51 -5.43 -3.31 2.44
N ILE A 52 -6.72 -3.06 2.62
CA ILE A 52 -7.26 -1.71 2.83
C ILE A 52 -7.84 -1.66 4.23
N GLU A 53 -7.34 -0.75 5.03
CA GLU A 53 -7.83 -0.44 6.37
C GLU A 53 -8.37 0.99 6.36
N SER A 54 -9.62 1.16 6.76
CA SER A 54 -10.26 2.47 6.83
C SER A 54 -10.90 2.65 8.19
N GLN A 55 -10.60 3.74 8.87
CA GLN A 55 -11.07 4.04 10.22
C GLN A 55 -11.65 5.44 10.32
N ALA A 56 -12.82 5.55 10.95
CA ALA A 56 -13.45 6.82 11.27
C ALA A 56 -12.72 7.50 12.45
N ILE A 57 -12.25 8.71 12.23
CA ILE A 57 -11.62 9.59 13.21
C ILE A 57 -12.58 10.71 13.58
N PHE A 58 -12.54 11.08 14.85
CA PHE A 58 -13.33 12.15 15.43
C PHE A 58 -12.39 13.31 15.70
N ASP A 59 -12.65 14.45 15.07
CA ASP A 59 -12.01 15.68 15.47
C ASP A 59 -12.70 16.20 16.74
N GLU A 60 -11.99 16.14 17.88
CA GLU A 60 -12.48 16.66 19.16
C GLU A 60 -12.24 18.17 19.31
N GLU A 61 -11.52 18.81 18.37
CA GLU A 61 -11.04 20.19 18.50
C GLU A 61 -12.04 21.25 17.99
N TYR A 62 -13.00 20.85 17.14
CA TYR A 62 -14.07 21.71 16.62
C TYR A 62 -15.44 21.39 17.22
N LEU A 63 -16.28 22.42 17.39
CA LEU A 63 -17.66 22.31 17.89
C LEU A 63 -18.63 21.62 16.90
N GLU A 64 -18.15 21.26 15.71
CA GLU A 64 -18.89 20.53 14.68
C GLU A 64 -18.38 19.09 14.64
N GLU A 65 -19.30 18.13 14.79
CA GLU A 65 -19.01 16.69 14.76
C GLU A 65 -18.70 16.24 13.32
N THR A 66 -17.55 16.62 12.78
CA THR A 66 -17.07 16.13 11.48
C THR A 66 -16.35 14.81 11.68
N VAL A 67 -16.91 13.74 11.11
CA VAL A 67 -16.27 12.42 11.08
C VAL A 67 -15.51 12.31 9.77
N GLU A 68 -14.20 12.13 9.88
CA GLU A 68 -13.30 11.89 8.75
C GLU A 68 -12.89 10.42 8.71
N TRP A 69 -12.63 9.88 7.53
CA TRP A 69 -12.31 8.47 7.35
C TRP A 69 -10.90 8.28 6.85
N ILE A 70 -9.95 7.91 7.74
CA ILE A 70 -8.58 7.61 7.33
C ILE A 70 -8.50 6.26 6.68
N THR A 71 -8.09 6.24 5.40
CA THR A 71 -7.90 5.01 4.62
C THR A 71 -6.42 4.80 4.33
N ASN A 72 -5.91 3.64 4.72
CA ASN A 72 -4.56 3.17 4.43
C ASN A 72 -4.62 1.94 3.52
N THR A 73 -3.69 1.87 2.56
CA THR A 73 -3.55 0.72 1.66
C THR A 73 -2.16 0.12 1.87
N LYS A 74 -2.11 -1.11 2.37
CA LYS A 74 -0.90 -1.93 2.39
C LYS A 74 -0.86 -2.86 1.19
N ALA A 75 0.33 -3.18 0.73
CA ALA A 75 0.55 -4.13 -0.34
C ALA A 75 1.78 -4.99 -0.11
N ALA A 76 1.75 -6.20 -0.64
CA ALA A 76 2.89 -7.10 -0.59
C ALA A 76 2.88 -8.08 -1.77
N ARG A 77 3.99 -8.79 -1.96
CA ARG A 77 4.04 -9.88 -2.96
C ARG A 77 3.20 -11.08 -2.52
N TRP A 78 3.27 -11.45 -1.25
CA TRP A 78 2.59 -12.63 -0.71
C TRP A 78 1.57 -12.26 0.36
N LYS A 79 0.50 -13.05 0.46
CA LYS A 79 -0.54 -12.87 1.49
C LYS A 79 0.06 -12.90 2.90
N SER A 80 1.02 -13.79 3.13
CA SER A 80 1.67 -13.98 4.43
C SER A 80 2.43 -12.74 4.89
N ASP A 81 2.93 -11.92 3.97
CA ASP A 81 3.65 -10.69 4.31
C ASP A 81 2.70 -9.63 4.85
N LEU A 82 1.46 -9.55 4.34
CA LEU A 82 0.41 -8.68 4.90
C LEU A 82 -0.13 -9.22 6.23
N VAL A 83 -0.45 -10.51 6.29
CA VAL A 83 -1.06 -11.13 7.49
C VAL A 83 -0.15 -11.03 8.71
N ASN A 84 1.16 -11.18 8.51
CA ASN A 84 2.15 -11.14 9.59
C ASN A 84 2.82 -9.77 9.72
N ASP A 85 2.40 -8.79 8.92
CA ASP A 85 2.99 -7.44 8.84
C ASP A 85 4.53 -7.49 8.78
N THR A 86 5.05 -8.27 7.83
CA THR A 86 6.51 -8.42 7.67
C THR A 86 7.10 -7.17 7.01
N GLU A 87 8.42 -7.05 7.05
CA GLU A 87 9.16 -5.98 6.36
C GLU A 87 9.00 -5.98 4.83
N PHE A 88 8.39 -7.02 4.26
CA PHE A 88 8.09 -7.10 2.83
C PHE A 88 6.69 -6.57 2.49
N SER A 89 5.98 -6.02 3.48
CA SER A 89 4.76 -5.26 3.31
C SER A 89 5.09 -3.76 3.25
N VAL A 90 4.47 -3.07 2.32
CA VAL A 90 4.70 -1.64 2.07
C VAL A 90 3.38 -0.90 2.05
N GLN A 91 3.41 0.40 2.32
CA GLN A 91 2.24 1.25 2.10
C GLN A 91 2.19 1.73 0.64
N LEU A 92 1.00 1.74 0.06
CA LEU A 92 0.73 2.35 -1.23
C LEU A 92 -0.10 3.60 -1.01
N CYS A 93 0.41 4.74 -1.47
CA CYS A 93 -0.31 6.01 -1.46
C CYS A 93 -1.33 6.04 -2.60
N VAL A 94 -2.47 5.38 -2.41
CA VAL A 94 -3.59 5.35 -3.37
C VAL A 94 -4.82 5.96 -2.72
N HIS A 95 -5.36 7.00 -3.35
CA HIS A 95 -6.51 7.73 -2.87
C HIS A 95 -7.62 7.73 -3.91
N PRO A 96 -8.90 7.74 -3.49
CA PRO A 96 -9.98 7.95 -4.42
C PRO A 96 -9.88 9.37 -4.99
N HIS A 97 -10.22 9.51 -6.28
CA HIS A 97 -10.19 10.82 -6.94
C HIS A 97 -11.17 11.81 -6.32
N ASP A 98 -12.36 11.33 -5.94
CA ASP A 98 -13.39 12.15 -5.27
C ASP A 98 -13.55 11.72 -3.81
N LYS A 99 -13.06 12.58 -2.90
CA LYS A 99 -13.12 12.39 -1.45
C LYS A 99 -14.50 12.68 -0.86
N ASN A 100 -15.41 13.29 -1.63
CA ASN A 100 -16.77 13.57 -1.17
C ASN A 100 -17.71 12.37 -1.32
N LEU A 101 -17.24 11.29 -1.96
CA LEU A 101 -18.00 10.06 -2.09
C LEU A 101 -18.21 9.42 -0.71
N PRO A 102 -19.32 8.72 -0.48
CA PRO A 102 -19.48 7.90 0.71
C PRO A 102 -18.35 6.87 0.83
N ILE A 103 -17.92 6.55 2.04
CA ILE A 103 -16.70 5.74 2.28
C ILE A 103 -16.69 4.39 1.55
N GLY A 104 -17.84 3.72 1.42
CA GLY A 104 -17.92 2.46 0.68
C GLY A 104 -17.62 2.63 -0.81
N ASP A 105 -18.03 3.73 -1.43
CA ASP A 105 -17.81 4.02 -2.85
C ASP A 105 -16.34 4.39 -3.09
N GLN A 106 -15.74 5.12 -2.14
CA GLN A 106 -14.31 5.40 -2.13
C GLN A 106 -13.50 4.10 -2.11
N ILE A 107 -13.79 3.21 -1.15
CA ILE A 107 -13.09 1.93 -1.00
C ILE A 107 -13.34 1.02 -2.20
N VAL A 108 -14.58 0.92 -2.71
CA VAL A 108 -14.88 0.17 -3.94
C VAL A 108 -14.05 0.66 -5.12
N SER A 109 -13.89 1.98 -5.26
CA SER A 109 -13.09 2.56 -6.33
C SER A 109 -11.63 2.11 -6.25
N ILE A 110 -11.02 2.15 -5.06
CA ILE A 110 -9.66 1.65 -4.83
C ILE A 110 -9.57 0.14 -5.10
N VAL A 111 -10.51 -0.64 -4.56
CA VAL A 111 -10.55 -2.10 -4.74
C VAL A 111 -10.60 -2.46 -6.22
N LEU A 112 -11.49 -1.85 -7.00
CA LEU A 112 -11.63 -2.14 -8.43
C LEU A 112 -10.38 -1.72 -9.23
N ALA A 113 -9.73 -0.62 -8.86
CA ALA A 113 -8.49 -0.18 -9.47
C ALA A 113 -7.33 -1.16 -9.16
N LEU A 114 -7.21 -1.63 -7.92
CA LEU A 114 -6.13 -2.54 -7.51
C LEU A 114 -6.40 -4.00 -7.88
N ILE A 115 -7.66 -4.40 -8.09
CA ILE A 115 -7.97 -5.70 -8.71
C ILE A 115 -7.43 -5.71 -10.14
N ASN A 116 -7.65 -4.64 -10.90
CA ASN A 116 -7.11 -4.45 -12.25
C ASN A 116 -5.74 -3.76 -12.25
N ASP A 117 -4.89 -4.08 -11.26
CA ASP A 117 -3.63 -3.37 -10.99
C ASP A 117 -2.68 -3.30 -12.20
N ILE A 118 -2.68 -4.29 -13.09
CA ILE A 118 -1.89 -4.25 -14.33
C ILE A 118 -2.31 -3.08 -15.22
N GLN A 119 -3.62 -2.87 -15.39
CA GLN A 119 -4.13 -1.75 -16.17
C GLN A 119 -3.89 -0.43 -15.44
N THR A 120 -4.18 -0.38 -14.14
CA THR A 120 -3.99 0.82 -13.32
C THR A 120 -2.52 1.26 -13.26
N ALA A 121 -1.58 0.32 -13.28
CA ALA A 121 -0.15 0.60 -13.33
C ALA A 121 0.29 1.33 -14.62
N MET A 122 -0.49 1.27 -15.70
CA MET A 122 -0.23 2.06 -16.91
C MET A 122 -0.43 3.56 -16.68
N GLU A 123 -1.24 3.93 -15.69
CA GLU A 123 -1.59 5.31 -15.35
C GLU A 123 -0.85 5.79 -14.09
N ILE A 124 -0.56 4.88 -13.15
CA ILE A 124 0.11 5.18 -11.88
C ILE A 124 1.52 4.57 -11.88
N PRO A 125 2.59 5.34 -12.20
CA PRO A 125 3.95 4.82 -12.31
C PRO A 125 4.46 4.13 -11.04
N MET A 126 4.03 4.62 -9.88
CA MET A 126 4.47 4.11 -8.59
C MET A 126 3.82 2.76 -8.25
N LEU A 127 2.59 2.53 -8.71
CA LEU A 127 1.99 1.20 -8.70
C LEU A 127 2.77 0.26 -9.62
N ALA A 128 3.14 0.70 -10.84
CA ALA A 128 3.94 -0.10 -11.76
C ALA A 128 5.28 -0.54 -11.13
N LYS A 129 6.00 0.39 -10.49
CA LYS A 129 7.23 0.10 -9.74
C LYS A 129 7.01 -0.95 -8.66
N PHE A 130 5.93 -0.86 -7.89
CA PHE A 130 5.59 -1.89 -6.91
C PHE A 130 5.31 -3.26 -7.57
N LEU A 131 4.57 -3.29 -8.69
CA LEU A 131 4.23 -4.54 -9.38
C LEU A 131 5.45 -5.30 -9.88
N ILE A 132 6.47 -4.58 -10.36
CA ILE A 132 7.71 -5.19 -10.84
C ILE A 132 8.68 -5.49 -9.70
N CYS A 133 8.64 -4.72 -8.60
CA CYS A 133 9.58 -4.82 -7.48
C CYS A 133 9.65 -6.26 -6.89
N PRO A 134 10.83 -6.92 -6.87
CA PRO A 134 10.98 -8.23 -6.26
C PRO A 134 10.76 -8.14 -4.76
N ARG A 135 10.40 -9.27 -4.14
CA ARG A 135 10.06 -9.29 -2.71
C ARG A 135 11.20 -8.74 -1.85
N ILE A 136 12.44 -9.14 -2.10
CA ILE A 136 13.60 -8.76 -1.30
C ILE A 136 13.80 -7.24 -1.26
N MET A 137 13.53 -6.53 -2.37
CA MET A 137 13.66 -5.07 -2.42
C MET A 137 12.58 -4.34 -1.60
N LEU A 138 11.45 -4.98 -1.33
CA LEU A 138 10.41 -4.39 -0.48
C LEU A 138 10.89 -4.24 0.97
N GLU A 139 11.89 -5.01 1.40
CA GLU A 139 12.46 -4.95 2.76
C GLU A 139 12.91 -3.55 3.15
N ASN A 140 13.46 -2.77 2.21
CA ASN A 140 13.98 -1.43 2.49
C ASN A 140 12.97 -0.33 2.15
N ILE A 141 11.80 -0.68 1.63
CA ILE A 141 10.79 0.27 1.19
C ILE A 141 9.70 0.36 2.25
N VAL A 142 9.34 1.58 2.60
CA VAL A 142 8.25 1.86 3.55
C VAL A 142 6.99 2.22 2.79
N ILE A 143 7.08 3.15 1.84
CA ILE A 143 5.92 3.69 1.11
C ILE A 143 6.27 3.90 -0.36
N PHE A 144 5.35 3.50 -1.25
CA PHE A 144 5.29 4.01 -2.62
C PHE A 144 4.34 5.22 -2.66
N GLN A 145 4.88 6.45 -2.72
CA GLN A 145 4.10 7.69 -2.83
C GLN A 145 3.71 7.99 -4.28
N GLU A 146 3.07 9.13 -4.55
CA GLU A 146 2.71 9.56 -5.91
C GLU A 146 3.95 9.77 -6.81
N MET A 147 5.00 10.40 -6.25
CA MET A 147 6.18 10.82 -7.01
C MET A 147 7.49 10.11 -6.59
N MET A 148 7.55 9.53 -5.40
CA MET A 148 8.80 8.95 -4.85
C MET A 148 8.57 7.68 -4.03
N VAL A 149 9.63 6.86 -3.93
CA VAL A 149 9.69 5.73 -3.00
C VAL A 149 10.33 6.22 -1.71
N VAL A 150 9.69 5.99 -0.57
CA VAL A 150 10.23 6.28 0.76
C VAL A 150 10.87 5.02 1.29
N THR A 151 12.16 5.08 1.61
CA THR A 151 12.92 3.95 2.18
C THR A 151 13.05 4.06 3.69
N LYS A 152 13.46 2.98 4.34
CA LYS A 152 13.75 2.96 5.79
C LYS A 152 14.82 3.99 6.16
N ASP A 153 15.90 4.07 5.38
CA ASP A 153 17.00 5.01 5.62
C ASP A 153 16.51 6.47 5.63
N MET A 154 15.65 6.87 4.68
CA MET A 154 15.07 8.21 4.64
C MET A 154 14.25 8.56 5.90
N VAL A 155 13.60 7.54 6.49
CA VAL A 155 12.82 7.70 7.72
C VAL A 155 13.75 7.79 8.92
N ASP A 156 14.77 6.92 8.99
CA ASP A 156 15.70 6.83 10.10
C ASP A 156 16.64 8.05 10.19
N ASP A 157 17.04 8.60 9.05
CA ASP A 157 17.87 9.81 8.96
C ASP A 157 17.07 11.10 9.27
N GLY A 158 15.74 10.99 9.42
CA GLY A 158 14.85 12.12 9.69
C GLY A 158 14.65 13.05 8.48
N ASP A 159 15.17 12.67 7.31
CA ASP A 159 15.00 13.38 6.05
C ASP A 159 13.55 13.32 5.56
N TRP A 160 12.80 12.30 5.99
CA TRP A 160 11.38 12.19 5.74
C TRP A 160 10.55 12.66 6.94
N GLN A 161 10.02 13.89 6.85
CA GLN A 161 9.09 14.47 7.83
C GLN A 161 7.61 14.14 7.55
N GLY A 162 7.33 13.28 6.57
CA GLY A 162 5.98 12.82 6.31
C GLY A 162 5.44 12.07 7.52
N ALA A 163 4.19 12.35 7.91
CA ALA A 163 3.58 11.61 9.00
C ALA A 163 3.14 10.23 8.48
N PHE A 164 3.63 9.16 9.12
CA PHE A 164 3.04 7.81 9.03
C PHE A 164 1.53 7.77 9.37
N HIS A 165 0.99 8.87 9.91
CA HIS A 165 -0.39 8.98 10.37
C HIS A 165 -1.24 10.05 9.66
N ASN A 166 -0.73 10.83 8.70
CA ASN A 166 -1.52 11.91 8.07
C ASN A 166 -1.45 11.91 6.53
N LEU A 167 -1.72 10.78 5.87
CA LEU A 167 -2.00 10.79 4.42
C LEU A 167 -3.34 11.47 4.06
N GLN A 168 -4.12 11.93 5.05
CA GLN A 168 -5.38 12.64 4.83
C GLN A 168 -5.43 14.11 5.21
N VAL A 169 -4.52 14.62 6.04
CA VAL A 169 -4.56 16.02 6.48
C VAL A 169 -3.45 16.81 5.78
N MET A 170 -3.46 16.92 4.44
CA MET A 170 -2.68 17.93 3.70
C MET A 170 -3.22 18.15 2.28
N HIS A 171 -4.51 18.50 2.11
CA HIS A 171 -4.98 18.98 0.80
C HIS A 171 -5.87 20.24 0.84
N GLU A 172 -6.12 20.84 2.00
CA GLU A 172 -6.89 22.09 2.10
C GLU A 172 -6.06 23.32 2.52
N GLN A 173 -4.77 23.17 2.87
CA GLN A 173 -3.92 24.32 3.23
C GLN A 173 -2.81 24.65 2.22
N GLN A 174 -2.72 23.93 1.11
CA GLN A 174 -1.65 24.15 0.13
C GLN A 174 -1.97 25.26 -0.89
N GLU A 175 -3.22 25.72 -1.01
CA GLU A 175 -3.54 26.87 -1.86
C GLU A 175 -3.14 28.21 -1.21
N ASP A 176 -3.13 28.32 0.12
CA ASP A 176 -2.79 29.56 0.84
C ASP A 176 -1.30 29.76 1.11
N ILE A 177 -0.50 28.68 1.18
CA ILE A 177 0.96 28.78 1.37
C ILE A 177 1.64 29.21 0.06
N VAL A 178 1.15 28.73 -1.09
CA VAL A 178 1.71 29.09 -2.40
C VAL A 178 1.44 30.56 -2.74
N MET A 179 0.27 31.09 -2.38
CA MET A 179 -0.06 32.51 -2.63
C MET A 179 0.68 33.49 -1.73
N ARG A 180 1.18 33.06 -0.56
CA ARG A 180 1.89 33.95 0.39
C ARG A 180 3.41 33.97 0.20
N ALA A 181 3.97 33.00 -0.52
CA ALA A 181 5.40 32.94 -0.83
C ALA A 181 5.78 33.65 -2.14
N MET A 182 4.81 34.22 -2.88
CA MET A 182 5.05 34.88 -4.17
C MET A 182 5.26 36.40 -4.09
N GLU A 183 5.25 37.01 -2.89
CA GLU A 183 5.35 38.48 -2.75
C GLU A 183 6.68 39.01 -2.17
N GLU A 184 7.66 38.17 -1.82
CA GLU A 184 8.97 38.66 -1.36
C GLU A 184 10.13 37.93 -2.04
N ASP A 185 10.77 38.65 -2.97
CA ASP A 185 12.14 38.56 -3.49
C ASP A 185 12.83 37.17 -3.67
N ASP A 186 13.05 36.85 -4.95
CA ASP A 186 14.31 36.31 -5.51
C ASP A 186 14.95 35.10 -4.78
N VAL A 187 14.23 33.98 -4.73
CA VAL A 187 14.86 32.67 -4.57
C VAL A 187 14.82 31.95 -5.91
N HIS A 188 15.92 32.05 -6.66
CA HIS A 188 16.21 31.13 -7.74
C HIS A 188 16.34 29.73 -7.14
N VAL A 189 15.24 28.97 -7.13
CA VAL A 189 15.28 27.52 -6.90
C VAL A 189 15.96 26.94 -8.14
N PRO A 190 17.20 26.41 -8.05
CA PRO A 190 17.80 25.74 -9.18
C PRO A 190 16.92 24.54 -9.48
N TYR A 191 16.30 24.53 -10.66
CA TYR A 191 15.58 23.37 -11.17
C TYR A 191 16.63 22.36 -11.65
N GLU A 192 17.38 21.79 -10.71
CA GLU A 192 18.14 20.57 -10.90
C GLU A 192 17.27 19.44 -10.38
N HIS A 193 16.70 18.67 -11.32
CA HIS A 193 16.16 17.36 -11.03
C HIS A 193 17.31 16.48 -10.54
N GLU A 194 17.58 16.51 -9.23
CA GLU A 194 18.26 15.41 -8.55
C GLU A 194 17.30 14.23 -8.57
N TRP A 195 17.39 13.45 -9.65
CA TRP A 195 17.08 12.03 -9.57
C TRP A 195 17.83 11.50 -8.35
N ILE A 196 17.13 10.80 -7.45
CA ILE A 196 17.75 10.14 -6.30
C ILE A 196 18.94 9.33 -6.83
N GLU A 197 20.15 9.86 -6.61
CA GLU A 197 21.40 9.15 -6.85
C GLU A 197 21.43 8.00 -5.84
N GLY A 198 20.96 6.82 -6.27
CA GLY A 198 20.99 5.64 -5.42
C GLY A 198 20.14 4.46 -5.88
N PHE A 199 19.09 4.67 -6.68
CA PHE A 199 18.26 3.55 -7.18
C PHE A 199 18.19 3.55 -8.70
N ASP A 200 19.14 2.83 -9.30
CA ASP A 200 19.26 2.68 -10.74
C ASP A 200 18.21 1.69 -11.27
N PHE A 201 17.10 2.21 -11.81
CA PHE A 201 16.10 1.41 -12.50
C PHE A 201 16.59 0.80 -13.82
N SER A 202 17.78 1.18 -14.32
CA SER A 202 18.34 0.56 -15.54
C SER A 202 19.01 -0.79 -15.28
N ASN A 203 19.55 -1.01 -14.06
CA ASN A 203 20.01 -2.33 -13.60
C ASN A 203 18.88 -3.23 -13.07
N PHE A 204 17.65 -2.68 -12.96
CA PHE A 204 16.49 -3.37 -12.42
C PHE A 204 16.15 -4.67 -13.18
N GLU A 205 16.27 -4.70 -14.51
CA GLU A 205 16.00 -5.90 -15.30
C GLU A 205 17.04 -7.00 -15.09
N GLU A 206 18.32 -6.62 -14.93
CA GLU A 206 19.42 -7.56 -14.73
C GLU A 206 19.37 -8.15 -13.31
N GLU A 207 19.12 -7.30 -12.29
CA GLU A 207 18.97 -7.73 -10.89
C GLU A 207 17.71 -8.58 -10.66
N LEU A 208 16.62 -8.30 -11.39
CA LEU A 208 15.40 -9.12 -11.36
C LEU A 208 15.64 -10.52 -11.97
N GLU A 209 16.44 -10.62 -13.03
CA GLU A 209 16.78 -11.90 -13.66
C GLU A 209 17.72 -12.72 -12.78
N GLU A 210 18.71 -12.08 -12.14
CA GLU A 210 19.59 -12.72 -11.17
C GLU A 210 18.83 -13.27 -9.96
N LEU A 211 17.92 -12.48 -9.37
CA LEU A 211 17.07 -12.94 -8.26
C LEU A 211 16.15 -14.10 -8.67
N ARG A 212 15.63 -14.10 -9.90
CA ARG A 212 14.82 -15.20 -10.43
C ARG A 212 15.63 -16.49 -10.59
N ILE A 213 16.89 -16.37 -11.01
CA ILE A 213 17.81 -17.51 -11.12
C ILE A 213 18.13 -18.04 -9.73
N GLU A 214 18.48 -17.16 -8.77
CA GLU A 214 18.84 -17.57 -7.41
C GLU A 214 17.66 -18.23 -6.67
N GLU A 215 16.45 -17.69 -6.82
CA GLU A 215 15.23 -18.27 -6.20
C GLU A 215 14.90 -19.64 -6.80
N LYS A 216 15.14 -19.82 -8.11
CA LYS A 216 14.99 -21.11 -8.79
C LYS A 216 16.02 -22.12 -8.30
N GLU A 217 17.29 -21.72 -8.17
CA GLU A 217 18.36 -22.57 -7.66
C GLU A 217 18.12 -22.98 -6.21
N LYS A 218 17.66 -22.06 -5.34
CA LYS A 218 17.29 -22.41 -3.95
C LYS A 218 16.17 -23.43 -3.90
N ARG A 219 15.12 -23.27 -4.73
CA ARG A 219 14.04 -24.26 -4.84
C ARG A 219 14.53 -25.62 -5.31
N GLU A 220 15.39 -25.65 -6.31
CA GLU A 220 15.98 -26.90 -6.81
C GLU A 220 16.86 -27.58 -5.74
N GLN A 221 17.66 -26.81 -5.00
CA GLN A 221 18.46 -27.32 -3.89
C GLN A 221 17.61 -27.85 -2.74
N GLU A 222 16.48 -27.20 -2.40
CA GLU A 222 15.54 -27.70 -1.40
C GLU A 222 14.90 -29.02 -1.82
N ILE A 223 14.55 -29.16 -3.09
CA ILE A 223 14.03 -30.42 -3.66
C ILE A 223 15.09 -31.51 -3.56
N VAL A 224 16.34 -31.23 -3.93
CA VAL A 224 17.44 -32.21 -3.80
C VAL A 224 17.64 -32.62 -2.35
N ARG A 225 17.75 -31.68 -1.41
CA ARG A 225 17.89 -31.96 0.03
C ARG A 225 16.69 -32.71 0.61
N HIS A 226 15.50 -32.53 0.05
CA HIS A 226 14.31 -33.27 0.45
C HIS A 226 14.40 -34.74 -0.03
N TRP A 227 14.82 -34.97 -1.28
CA TRP A 227 15.03 -36.31 -1.82
C TRP A 227 16.17 -37.07 -1.12
N GLU A 228 17.29 -36.41 -0.82
CA GLU A 228 18.41 -37.00 -0.07
C GLU A 228 17.96 -37.48 1.33
N ARG A 229 17.24 -36.63 2.07
CA ARG A 229 16.65 -37.01 3.37
C ARG A 229 15.68 -38.18 3.27
N MET A 230 14.88 -38.25 2.21
CA MET A 230 13.98 -39.40 2.01
C MET A 230 14.76 -40.69 1.68
N ASN A 231 15.85 -40.59 0.93
CA ASN A 231 16.68 -41.73 0.56
C ASN A 231 17.46 -42.28 1.76
N ASP A 232 18.00 -41.42 2.61
CA ASP A 232 18.71 -41.81 3.84
C ASP A 232 17.76 -42.54 4.81
N ASN A 233 16.54 -42.03 4.98
CA ASN A 233 15.49 -42.68 5.80
C ASN A 233 15.03 -44.05 5.24
N LEU A 234 15.22 -44.30 3.94
CA LEU A 234 14.92 -45.60 3.31
C LEU A 234 16.06 -46.60 3.49
N HIS A 235 17.31 -46.14 3.59
CA HIS A 235 18.48 -47.00 3.83
C HIS A 235 18.63 -47.39 5.30
N ASP A 236 18.21 -46.53 6.24
CA ASP A 236 18.21 -46.85 7.67
C ASP A 236 17.11 -47.84 8.08
N ASN A 237 16.03 -47.96 7.30
CA ASN A 237 14.94 -48.92 7.54
C ASN A 237 15.16 -50.31 6.90
N GLN A 238 16.30 -50.54 6.25
CA GLN A 238 16.67 -51.83 5.66
C GLN A 238 17.90 -52.50 6.29
N SER A 239 18.45 -51.94 7.39
CA SER A 239 19.54 -52.52 8.18
C SER A 239 19.05 -53.16 9.48
#